data_AF-A0A1C6A9F3-F1
#
_entry.id   AF-A0A1C6A9F3-F1
#
_cell.length_a   1.000
_cell.length_b   1.000
_cell.length_c   1.000
_cell.angle_alpha   90.00
_cell.angle_beta   90.00
_cell.angle_gamma   90.00
#
_symmetry.space_group_name_H-M   'P 1'
#
loop_
_entity.id
_entity.type
_entity.pdbx_description
1 polymer ?
#
loop_
_entity_poly.entity_id
_entity_poly.type
_entity_poly.pdbx_seq_one_letter_code
_entity_poly.pdbx_strand_id
1 'polypeptide(L)'
;MSYCVNCGVKLDPSLKYCPLCNTPVINPHDLSKMQPISPFPKEKGQVEVVRRKDLAILLSVSLTAAGLCSLLLNLLVFRQHLWSLYVIGACVLIWVMSIPAVIYTKLPIYLSLLFDGLAVMLYQFLISFNTTDHSWFFGLSLPITALCTLATILFAFCLRKISSAFLMKALYFFAEAALLCAGIELLIRRYLLLPLRLTWSAVVCSVCGVIVISLITILSRARLRNAVRRRMHF
;
A
#
# COMPACT_ATOMS: atom_id res chain seq x y z
N MET A 1 -0.34 -43.06 52.28
CA MET A 1 0.64 -43.30 53.36
C MET A 1 2.02 -43.09 52.79
N SER A 2 2.88 -42.32 53.47
CA SER A 2 4.21 -41.95 52.96
C SER A 2 5.30 -42.90 53.49
N TYR A 3 6.21 -43.30 52.63
CA TYR A 3 7.43 -44.00 52.99
C TYR A 3 8.61 -43.05 52.82
N CYS A 4 9.63 -43.19 53.66
CA CYS A 4 10.87 -42.44 53.49
C CYS A 4 11.62 -42.94 52.25
N VAL A 5 11.91 -42.06 51.29
CA VAL A 5 12.64 -42.42 50.05
C VAL A 5 14.08 -42.85 50.30
N ASN A 6 14.70 -42.40 51.40
CA ASN A 6 16.07 -42.74 51.73
C ASN A 6 16.17 -43.99 52.63
N CYS A 7 15.33 -44.06 53.67
CA CYS A 7 15.48 -45.04 54.75
C CYS A 7 14.42 -46.15 54.72
N GLY A 8 13.42 -46.08 53.82
CA GLY A 8 12.41 -47.13 53.61
C GLY A 8 11.36 -47.29 54.72
N VAL A 9 11.51 -46.58 55.84
CA VAL A 9 10.59 -46.68 56.98
C VAL A 9 9.24 -46.03 56.65
N LYS A 10 8.16 -46.65 57.13
CA LYS A 10 6.79 -46.14 57.02
C LYS A 10 6.63 -44.92 57.93
N LEU A 11 6.21 -43.80 57.36
CA LEU A 11 6.04 -42.53 58.08
C LEU A 11 4.56 -42.20 58.27
N ASP A 12 4.26 -41.60 59.41
CA ASP A 12 2.96 -40.97 59.65
C ASP A 12 2.78 -39.77 58.69
N PRO A 13 1.60 -39.59 58.06
CA PRO A 13 1.37 -38.54 57.08
C PRO A 13 1.52 -37.10 57.62
N SER A 14 1.54 -36.91 58.94
CA SER A 14 1.77 -35.60 59.57
C SER A 14 3.24 -35.14 59.60
N LEU A 15 4.19 -36.06 59.38
CA LEU A 15 5.63 -35.78 59.47
C LEU A 15 6.16 -35.12 58.19
N LYS A 16 6.77 -33.93 58.33
CA LYS A 16 7.44 -33.22 57.22
C LYS A 16 8.87 -33.72 56.96
N TYR A 17 9.51 -34.31 57.97
CA TYR A 17 10.87 -34.85 57.92
C TYR A 17 10.91 -36.25 58.55
N CYS A 18 11.76 -37.13 58.02
CA CYS A 18 11.96 -38.46 58.60
C CYS A 18 12.75 -38.35 59.92
N PRO A 19 12.27 -38.87 61.06
CA PRO A 19 12.97 -38.73 62.34
C PRO A 19 14.29 -39.52 62.44
N LEU A 20 14.50 -40.52 61.57
CA LEU A 20 15.70 -41.36 61.59
C LEU A 20 16.85 -40.77 60.76
N CYS A 21 16.55 -40.21 59.59
CA CYS A 21 17.57 -39.73 58.66
C CYS A 21 17.37 -38.29 58.18
N ASN A 22 16.42 -37.58 58.77
CA ASN A 22 16.12 -36.16 58.57
C ASN A 22 15.83 -35.73 57.12
N THR A 23 15.56 -36.68 56.23
CA THR A 23 15.23 -36.37 54.83
C THR A 23 13.80 -35.80 54.73
N PRO A 24 13.58 -34.77 53.88
CA PRO A 24 12.25 -34.19 53.69
C PRO A 24 11.31 -35.23 53.09
N VAL A 25 10.11 -35.32 53.65
CA VAL A 25 9.09 -36.27 53.19
C VAL A 25 8.36 -35.64 52.02
N ILE A 26 8.59 -36.19 50.82
CA ILE A 26 7.86 -35.81 49.61
C ILE A 26 6.74 -36.85 49.45
N ASN A 27 5.48 -36.42 49.63
CA ASN A 27 4.33 -37.28 49.38
C ASN A 27 4.00 -37.26 47.87
N PRO A 28 4.15 -38.39 47.14
CA PRO A 28 3.89 -38.43 45.71
C PRO A 28 2.43 -38.12 45.34
N HIS A 29 1.48 -38.28 46.26
CA HIS A 29 0.09 -37.87 46.05
C HIS A 29 -0.14 -36.35 46.11
N ASP A 30 0.78 -35.59 46.72
CA ASP A 30 0.69 -34.12 46.82
C ASP A 30 1.56 -33.40 45.77
N LEU A 31 2.26 -34.13 44.88
CA LEU A 31 3.05 -33.56 43.77
C LEU A 31 2.20 -32.71 42.83
N SER A 32 0.91 -33.00 42.71
CA SER A 32 -0.05 -32.22 41.91
C SER A 32 -0.27 -30.78 42.43
N LYS A 33 0.07 -30.49 43.69
CA LYS A 33 -0.05 -29.17 44.30
C LYS A 33 1.21 -28.31 44.13
N MET A 34 2.34 -28.90 43.72
CA MET A 34 3.55 -28.14 43.42
C MET A 34 3.43 -27.55 42.02
N GLN A 35 3.18 -26.24 41.94
CA GLN A 35 3.23 -25.54 40.66
C GLN A 35 4.68 -25.49 40.14
N PRO A 36 4.97 -26.00 38.94
CA PRO A 36 6.29 -25.85 38.33
C PRO A 36 6.52 -24.37 38.00
N ILE A 37 7.57 -23.78 38.55
CA ILE A 37 8.03 -22.44 38.19
C ILE A 37 8.71 -22.58 36.81
N SER A 38 8.05 -22.05 35.77
CA SER A 38 8.62 -22.04 34.41
C SER A 38 9.94 -21.24 34.39
N PRO A 39 11.02 -21.76 33.79
CA PRO A 39 12.31 -21.06 33.65
C PRO A 39 12.27 -19.90 32.64
N PHE A 40 11.18 -19.73 31.89
CA PHE A 40 11.06 -18.68 30.89
C PHE A 40 10.45 -17.38 31.47
N PRO A 41 11.01 -16.20 31.14
CA PRO A 41 10.46 -14.92 31.53
C PRO A 41 9.04 -14.75 30.95
N LYS A 42 8.10 -14.30 31.79
CA LYS A 42 6.70 -14.10 31.41
C LYS A 42 6.50 -12.91 30.47
N GLU A 43 7.43 -11.97 30.49
CA GLU A 43 7.38 -10.77 29.65
C GLU A 43 7.99 -11.06 28.28
N LYS A 44 7.13 -11.09 27.27
CA LYS A 44 7.57 -11.06 25.87
C LYS A 44 8.02 -9.63 25.58
N GLY A 45 9.25 -9.44 25.12
CA GLY A 45 9.69 -8.17 24.54
C GLY A 45 8.86 -7.83 23.32
N GLN A 46 7.75 -7.13 23.52
CA GLN A 46 6.89 -6.67 22.43
C GLN A 46 7.59 -5.48 21.79
N VAL A 47 8.02 -5.65 20.53
CA VAL A 47 8.46 -4.54 19.69
C VAL A 47 7.27 -3.59 19.54
N GLU A 48 7.39 -2.36 20.04
CA GLU A 48 6.33 -1.36 19.91
C GLU A 48 5.96 -1.18 18.44
N VAL A 49 4.68 -1.32 18.12
CA VAL A 49 4.19 -1.16 16.76
C VAL A 49 4.37 0.31 16.35
N VAL A 50 5.20 0.56 15.34
CA VAL A 50 5.50 1.91 14.84
C VAL A 50 4.21 2.69 14.60
N ARG A 51 4.04 3.82 15.29
CA ARG A 51 2.84 4.63 15.14
C ARG A 51 2.91 5.35 13.80
N ARG A 52 1.80 5.37 13.06
CA ARG A 52 1.71 6.07 11.76
C ARG A 52 2.10 7.55 11.84
N LYS A 53 1.86 8.19 12.99
CA LYS A 53 2.27 9.57 13.26
C LYS A 53 3.79 9.75 13.25
N ASP A 54 4.51 8.80 13.85
CA ASP A 54 5.97 8.85 13.92
C ASP A 54 6.57 8.62 12.53
N LEU A 55 5.95 7.73 11.73
CA LEU A 55 6.31 7.53 10.33
C LEU A 55 6.02 8.78 9.47
N ALA A 56 4.89 9.46 9.68
CA ALA A 56 4.56 10.72 9.01
C ALA A 56 5.58 11.82 9.31
N ILE A 57 5.97 11.96 10.58
CA ILE A 57 6.98 12.94 11.00
C ILE A 57 8.33 12.60 10.35
N LEU A 58 8.77 11.35 10.45
CA LEU A 58 10.03 10.91 9.87
C LEU A 58 10.08 11.11 8.35
N LEU A 59 8.99 10.77 7.65
CA LEU A 59 8.87 10.98 6.21
C LEU A 59 8.87 12.48 5.85
N SER A 60 8.14 13.31 6.59
CA SER A 60 8.09 14.76 6.32
C SER A 60 9.43 15.44 6.60
N VAL A 61 10.11 15.08 7.68
CA VAL A 61 11.42 15.64 8.05
C VAL A 61 12.51 15.19 7.06
N SER A 62 12.52 13.91 6.69
CA SER A 62 13.51 13.40 5.73
C SER A 62 13.35 14.03 4.34
N LEU A 63 12.13 14.17 3.84
CA LEU A 63 11.87 14.78 2.53
C LEU A 63 12.16 16.29 2.52
N THR A 64 11.80 17.01 3.59
CA THR A 64 12.14 18.44 3.70
C THR A 64 13.65 18.66 3.83
N ALA A 65 14.34 17.84 4.63
CA ALA A 65 15.80 17.88 4.71
C ALA A 65 16.47 17.60 3.36
N ALA A 66 16.02 16.58 2.61
CA ALA A 66 16.53 16.28 1.28
C ALA A 66 16.30 17.43 0.28
N GLY A 67 15.11 18.04 0.30
CA GLY A 67 14.79 19.22 -0.51
C GLY A 67 15.64 20.44 -0.14
N LEU A 68 15.84 20.71 1.16
CA LEU A 68 16.66 21.81 1.66
C LEU A 68 18.14 21.62 1.31
N CYS A 69 18.68 20.41 1.52
CA CYS A 69 20.06 20.10 1.18
C CYS A 69 20.31 20.26 -0.33
N SER A 70 19.42 19.73 -1.17
CA SER A 70 19.54 19.88 -2.62
C SER A 70 19.42 21.34 -3.07
N LEU A 71 18.53 22.13 -2.45
CA LEU A 71 18.43 23.57 -2.70
C LEU A 71 19.72 24.31 -2.31
N LEU A 72 20.26 24.03 -1.12
CA LEU A 72 21.51 24.63 -0.64
C LEU A 72 22.68 24.31 -1.57
N LEU A 73 22.80 23.06 -2.03
CA LEU A 73 23.83 22.67 -3.01
C LEU A 73 23.70 23.44 -4.33
N ASN A 74 22.47 23.69 -4.80
CA ASN A 74 22.23 24.48 -6.00
C ASN A 74 22.65 25.96 -5.84
N LEU A 75 22.41 26.53 -4.65
CA LEU A 75 22.75 27.93 -4.35
C LEU A 75 24.26 28.14 -4.15
N LEU A 76 24.93 27.16 -3.55
CA LEU A 76 26.34 27.24 -3.16
C LEU A 76 27.30 26.74 -4.25
N VAL A 77 26.96 25.67 -4.97
CA VAL A 77 27.86 24.97 -5.88
C VAL A 77 27.38 25.05 -7.33
N PHE A 78 26.12 24.71 -7.61
CA PHE A 78 25.61 24.55 -8.97
C PHE A 78 24.73 25.72 -9.44
N ARG A 79 25.28 26.94 -9.49
CA ARG A 79 24.51 28.15 -9.85
C ARG A 79 23.95 28.20 -11.27
N GLN A 80 24.52 27.45 -12.21
CA GLN A 80 24.13 27.53 -13.63
C GLN A 80 23.02 26.55 -14.03
N HIS A 81 22.76 25.52 -13.23
CA HIS A 81 21.74 24.51 -13.54
C HIS A 81 20.76 24.40 -12.38
N LEU A 82 19.46 24.38 -12.68
CA LEU A 82 18.38 24.25 -11.70
C LEU A 82 18.08 22.77 -11.39
N TRP A 83 19.12 21.97 -11.16
CA TRP A 83 18.98 20.53 -10.95
C TRP A 83 18.22 20.20 -9.65
N SER A 84 18.32 21.06 -8.63
CA SER A 84 17.55 20.88 -7.39
C SER A 84 16.04 20.83 -7.59
N LEU A 85 15.50 21.41 -8.68
CA LEU A 85 14.06 21.35 -8.98
C LEU A 85 13.58 19.91 -9.20
N TYR A 86 14.42 19.03 -9.76
CA TYR A 86 14.09 17.61 -9.91
C TYR A 86 13.92 16.93 -8.55
N VAL A 87 14.85 17.20 -7.63
CA VAL A 87 14.85 16.60 -6.29
C VAL A 87 13.69 17.15 -5.46
N ILE A 88 13.53 18.47 -5.42
CA ILE A 88 12.44 19.14 -4.70
C ILE A 88 11.09 18.65 -5.22
N GLY A 89 10.91 18.59 -6.54
CA GLY A 89 9.67 18.13 -7.15
C GLY A 89 9.36 16.66 -6.83
N ALA A 90 10.36 15.78 -6.86
CA ALA A 90 10.20 14.39 -6.45
C ALA A 90 9.86 14.27 -4.95
N CYS A 91 10.51 15.04 -4.09
CA CYS A 91 10.20 15.06 -2.65
C CYS A 91 8.75 15.51 -2.39
N VAL A 92 8.28 16.57 -3.06
CA VAL A 92 6.88 17.04 -2.95
C VAL A 92 5.91 15.98 -3.45
N LEU A 93 6.19 15.34 -4.59
CA LEU A 93 5.34 14.30 -5.17
C LEU A 93 5.19 13.11 -4.22
N ILE A 94 6.31 12.61 -3.67
CA ILE A 94 6.30 11.51 -2.69
C ILE A 94 5.55 11.92 -1.42
N TRP A 95 5.76 13.15 -0.96
CA TRP A 95 5.09 13.65 0.23
C TRP A 95 3.57 13.69 0.05
N VAL A 96 3.08 14.23 -1.07
CA VAL A 96 1.64 14.30 -1.39
C VAL A 96 1.03 12.90 -1.49
N MET A 97 1.65 11.98 -2.23
CA MET A 97 1.16 10.60 -2.36
C MET A 97 1.13 9.84 -1.03
N SER A 98 2.00 10.22 -0.08
CA SER A 98 2.06 9.60 1.24
C SER A 98 0.96 10.11 2.20
N ILE A 99 0.28 11.23 1.89
CA ILE A 99 -0.78 11.81 2.73
C ILE A 99 -1.91 10.82 3.03
N PRO A 100 -2.60 10.22 2.03
CA PRO A 100 -3.71 9.29 2.29
C PRO A 100 -3.26 8.00 3.01
N ALA A 101 -2.01 7.56 2.79
CA ALA A 101 -1.48 6.33 3.38
C ALA A 101 -1.06 6.49 4.84
N VAL A 102 -0.38 7.60 5.17
CA VAL A 102 0.33 7.77 6.44
C VAL A 102 -0.26 8.88 7.31
N ILE A 103 -0.61 10.04 6.71
CA ILE A 103 -0.90 11.28 7.45
C ILE A 103 -2.39 11.41 7.76
N TYR A 104 -3.26 11.27 6.75
CA TYR A 104 -4.69 11.54 6.89
C TYR A 104 -5.59 10.52 6.21
N THR A 105 -5.96 9.48 6.96
CA THR A 105 -6.79 8.36 6.46
C THR A 105 -8.26 8.72 6.23
N LYS A 106 -8.72 9.90 6.67
CA LYS A 106 -10.10 10.37 6.50
C LYS A 106 -10.29 11.27 5.26
N LEU A 107 -9.25 11.49 4.45
CA LEU A 107 -9.36 12.34 3.26
C LEU A 107 -10.35 11.71 2.27
N PRO A 108 -11.30 12.46 1.69
CA PRO A 108 -12.11 11.92 0.60
C PRO A 108 -11.21 11.49 -0.57
N ILE A 109 -11.38 10.26 -1.03
CA ILE A 109 -10.51 9.66 -2.08
C ILE A 109 -10.42 10.53 -3.34
N TYR A 110 -11.53 11.14 -3.77
CA TYR A 110 -11.53 12.00 -4.95
C TYR A 110 -10.60 13.20 -4.81
N LEU A 111 -10.53 13.78 -3.60
CA LEU A 111 -9.66 14.91 -3.32
C LEU A 111 -8.20 14.46 -3.25
N SER A 112 -7.93 13.28 -2.70
CA SER A 112 -6.60 12.66 -2.72
C SER A 112 -6.10 12.47 -4.15
N LEU A 113 -6.90 11.84 -5.01
CA LEU A 113 -6.55 11.59 -6.41
C LEU A 113 -6.32 12.89 -7.18
N LEU A 114 -7.11 13.92 -6.88
CA LEU A 114 -6.92 15.25 -7.47
C LEU A 114 -5.59 15.88 -7.02
N PHE A 115 -5.24 15.79 -5.74
CA PHE A 115 -3.95 16.27 -5.25
C PHE A 115 -2.77 15.48 -5.84
N ASP A 116 -2.90 14.16 -6.01
CA ASP A 116 -1.89 13.34 -6.67
C ASP A 116 -1.66 13.79 -8.12
N GLY A 117 -2.74 14.02 -8.87
CA GLY A 117 -2.68 14.56 -10.24
C GLY A 117 -2.05 15.96 -10.29
N LEU A 118 -2.41 16.85 -9.36
CA LEU A 118 -1.80 18.18 -9.24
C LEU A 118 -0.31 18.11 -8.89
N ALA A 119 0.10 17.17 -8.03
CA ALA A 119 1.50 16.98 -7.66
C ALA A 119 2.34 16.48 -8.85
N VAL A 120 1.81 15.54 -9.63
CA VAL A 120 2.45 15.09 -10.89
C VAL A 120 2.58 16.26 -11.87
N MET A 121 1.53 17.06 -12.02
CA MET A 121 1.55 18.23 -12.91
C MET A 121 2.53 19.30 -12.44
N LEU A 122 2.59 19.58 -11.13
CA LEU A 122 3.60 20.47 -10.53
C LEU A 122 5.00 19.95 -10.78
N TYR A 123 5.25 18.65 -10.63
CA TYR A 123 6.55 18.06 -10.88
C TYR A 123 6.98 18.23 -12.35
N GLN A 124 6.08 17.93 -13.29
CA GLN A 124 6.33 18.13 -14.72
C GLN A 124 6.56 19.61 -15.05
N PHE A 125 5.87 20.52 -14.38
CA PHE A 125 6.08 21.97 -14.52
C PHE A 125 7.49 22.39 -14.04
N LEU A 126 7.95 21.85 -12.91
CA LEU A 126 9.31 22.08 -12.41
C LEU A 126 10.37 21.57 -13.39
N ILE A 127 10.15 20.41 -14.02
CA ILE A 127 11.02 19.86 -15.07
C ILE A 127 11.09 20.79 -16.29
N SER A 128 9.97 21.45 -16.63
CA SER A 128 9.90 22.37 -17.77
C SER A 128 10.93 23.51 -17.66
N PHE A 129 11.23 24.03 -16.46
CA PHE A 129 12.23 25.09 -16.28
C PHE A 129 13.66 24.70 -16.67
N ASN A 130 13.96 23.40 -16.68
CA ASN A 130 15.28 22.89 -17.05
C ASN A 130 15.29 22.35 -18.49
N THR A 131 14.21 22.52 -19.24
CA THR A 131 14.10 22.15 -20.66
C THR A 131 14.03 23.43 -21.49
N THR A 132 14.67 23.43 -22.67
CA THR A 132 14.69 24.59 -23.57
C THR A 132 13.32 24.94 -24.14
N ASP A 133 12.50 23.92 -24.43
CA ASP A 133 11.16 24.09 -24.96
C ASP A 133 10.11 23.83 -23.88
N HIS A 134 9.15 24.74 -23.72
CA HIS A 134 8.02 24.57 -22.80
C HIS A 134 6.74 24.10 -23.49
N SER A 135 6.75 23.97 -24.83
CA SER A 135 5.60 23.55 -25.63
C SER A 135 5.14 22.13 -25.28
N TRP A 136 6.06 21.22 -24.94
CA TRP A 136 5.73 19.86 -24.52
C TRP A 136 4.90 19.82 -23.24
N PHE A 137 5.11 20.77 -22.33
CA PHE A 137 4.37 20.82 -21.08
C PHE A 137 2.88 21.09 -21.34
N PHE A 138 2.58 22.18 -22.08
CA PHE A 138 1.19 22.56 -22.36
C PHE A 138 0.53 21.69 -23.43
N GLY A 139 1.28 21.26 -24.45
CA GLY A 139 0.76 20.52 -25.59
C GLY A 139 0.59 19.03 -25.35
N LEU A 140 1.37 18.43 -24.45
CA LEU A 140 1.43 16.99 -24.25
C LEU A 140 1.29 16.58 -22.78
N SER A 141 2.13 17.12 -21.91
CA SER A 141 2.20 16.70 -20.50
C SER A 141 0.92 17.00 -19.73
N LEU A 142 0.46 18.25 -19.79
CA LEU A 142 -0.76 18.72 -19.13
C LEU A 142 -1.99 17.93 -19.58
N PRO A 143 -2.30 17.78 -20.88
CA PRO A 143 -3.48 17.04 -21.29
C PRO A 143 -3.40 15.54 -20.95
N ILE A 144 -2.20 14.92 -20.99
CA ILE A 144 -2.04 13.52 -20.58
C ILE A 144 -2.27 13.37 -19.07
N THR A 145 -1.65 14.20 -18.24
CA THR A 145 -1.83 14.14 -16.79
C THR A 145 -3.27 14.43 -16.39
N ALA A 146 -3.94 15.39 -17.05
CA ALA A 146 -5.36 15.66 -16.86
C ALA A 146 -6.23 14.45 -17.26
N LEU A 147 -5.94 13.81 -18.39
CA LEU A 147 -6.64 12.60 -18.83
C LEU A 147 -6.49 11.46 -17.82
N CYS A 148 -5.27 11.17 -17.36
CA CYS A 148 -5.00 10.14 -16.35
C CYS A 148 -5.67 10.44 -15.00
N THR A 149 -5.63 11.69 -14.56
CA THR A 149 -6.28 12.11 -13.31
C THR A 149 -7.80 11.99 -13.40
N LEU A 150 -8.39 12.41 -14.51
CA LEU A 150 -9.82 12.26 -14.74
C LEU A 150 -10.23 10.77 -14.82
N ALA A 151 -9.47 9.96 -15.54
CA ALA A 151 -9.70 8.52 -15.67
C ALA A 151 -9.69 7.84 -14.28
N THR A 152 -8.64 8.05 -13.49
CA THR A 152 -8.55 7.50 -12.13
C THR A 152 -9.67 7.95 -11.19
N ILE A 153 -10.12 9.21 -11.27
CA ILE A 153 -11.28 9.70 -10.53
C ILE A 153 -12.57 8.99 -10.97
N LEU A 154 -12.79 8.85 -12.28
CA LEU A 154 -13.94 8.12 -12.84
C LEU A 154 -13.92 6.64 -12.45
N PHE A 155 -12.75 6.00 -12.45
CA PHE A 155 -12.57 4.63 -11.99
C PHE A 155 -12.96 4.50 -10.52
N ALA A 156 -12.41 5.35 -9.65
CA ALA A 156 -12.74 5.36 -8.23
C ALA A 156 -14.24 5.60 -7.99
N PHE A 157 -14.87 6.44 -8.81
CA PHE A 157 -16.32 6.67 -8.79
C PHE A 157 -17.09 5.40 -9.16
N CYS A 158 -16.76 4.75 -10.28
CA CYS A 158 -17.39 3.52 -10.74
C CYS A 158 -17.28 2.39 -9.70
N LEU A 159 -16.11 2.24 -9.08
CA LEU A 159 -15.86 1.25 -8.03
C LEU A 159 -16.70 1.48 -6.76
N ARG A 160 -16.92 2.75 -6.38
CA ARG A 160 -17.61 3.10 -5.13
C ARG A 160 -19.12 3.22 -5.27
N LYS A 161 -19.62 3.72 -6.41
CA LYS A 161 -21.03 4.07 -6.59
C LYS A 161 -21.86 3.04 -7.35
N ILE A 162 -21.25 2.27 -8.26
CA ILE A 162 -22.03 1.41 -9.15
C ILE A 162 -22.08 -0.04 -8.65
N SER A 163 -20.93 -0.70 -8.52
CA SER A 163 -20.90 -2.09 -8.06
C SER A 163 -19.53 -2.49 -7.52
N SER A 164 -19.52 -3.15 -6.36
CA SER A 164 -18.33 -3.72 -5.75
C SER A 164 -18.01 -5.14 -6.23
N ALA A 165 -18.84 -5.72 -7.11
CA ALA A 165 -18.61 -7.07 -7.62
C ALA A 165 -17.29 -7.13 -8.40
N PHE A 166 -16.46 -8.14 -8.11
CA PHE A 166 -15.15 -8.33 -8.77
C PHE A 166 -15.24 -8.26 -10.31
N LEU A 167 -16.28 -8.88 -10.88
CA LEU A 167 -16.51 -8.91 -12.31
C LEU A 167 -16.80 -7.51 -12.91
N MET A 168 -17.47 -6.64 -12.14
CA MET A 168 -17.70 -5.24 -12.54
C MET A 168 -16.42 -4.42 -12.44
N LYS A 169 -15.59 -4.65 -11.42
CA LYS A 169 -14.28 -4.00 -11.29
C LYS A 169 -13.36 -4.34 -12.47
N ALA A 170 -13.33 -5.61 -12.88
CA ALA A 170 -12.58 -6.05 -14.06
C ALA A 170 -13.12 -5.38 -15.34
N LEU A 171 -14.43 -5.31 -15.50
CA LEU A 171 -15.05 -4.65 -16.66
C LEU A 171 -14.65 -3.18 -16.75
N TYR A 172 -14.75 -2.43 -15.65
CA TYR A 172 -14.35 -1.03 -15.63
C TYR A 172 -12.87 -0.85 -15.93
N PHE A 173 -12.01 -1.69 -15.36
CA PHE A 173 -10.57 -1.64 -15.59
C PHE A 173 -10.22 -1.83 -17.07
N PHE A 174 -10.75 -2.86 -17.73
CA PHE A 174 -10.44 -3.10 -19.15
C PHE A 174 -11.04 -2.04 -20.07
N ALA A 175 -12.25 -1.54 -19.77
CA ALA A 175 -12.88 -0.49 -20.57
C ALA A 175 -12.10 0.84 -20.46
N GLU A 176 -11.71 1.21 -19.24
CA GLU A 176 -10.94 2.42 -18.99
C GLU A 176 -9.52 2.33 -19.55
N ALA A 177 -8.84 1.19 -19.40
CA ALA A 177 -7.50 0.99 -19.95
C ALA A 177 -7.48 1.18 -21.48
N ALA A 178 -8.48 0.64 -22.19
CA ALA A 178 -8.63 0.85 -23.63
C ALA A 178 -8.82 2.34 -23.98
N LEU A 179 -9.70 3.03 -23.24
CA LEU A 179 -9.97 4.45 -23.46
C LEU A 179 -8.75 5.33 -23.18
N LEU A 180 -8.02 5.04 -22.10
CA LEU A 180 -6.82 5.77 -21.70
C LEU A 180 -5.69 5.58 -22.71
N CYS A 181 -5.46 4.36 -23.18
CA CYS A 181 -4.47 4.09 -24.23
C CYS A 181 -4.82 4.82 -25.54
N ALA A 182 -6.08 4.78 -25.98
CA ALA A 182 -6.52 5.50 -27.16
C ALA A 182 -6.37 7.01 -27.00
N GLY A 183 -6.78 7.56 -25.85
CA GLY A 183 -6.64 8.98 -25.54
C GLY A 183 -5.18 9.45 -25.55
N ILE A 184 -4.28 8.68 -24.93
CA ILE A 184 -2.83 8.98 -24.94
C ILE A 184 -2.28 8.96 -26.37
N GLU A 185 -2.62 7.96 -27.19
CA GLU A 185 -2.15 7.90 -28.58
C GLU A 185 -2.62 9.13 -29.38
N LEU A 186 -3.90 9.51 -29.25
CA LEU A 186 -4.47 10.66 -29.94
C LEU A 186 -3.81 11.97 -29.49
N LEU A 187 -3.52 12.12 -28.20
CA LEU A 187 -2.82 13.29 -27.66
C LEU A 187 -1.39 13.39 -28.21
N ILE A 188 -0.65 12.28 -28.23
CA ILE A 188 0.70 12.22 -28.81
C ILE A 188 0.67 12.59 -30.29
N ARG A 189 -0.25 12.00 -31.06
CA ARG A 189 -0.39 12.29 -32.50
C ARG A 189 -0.76 13.74 -32.77
N ARG A 190 -1.67 14.29 -31.97
CA ARG A 190 -2.05 15.71 -32.06
C ARG A 190 -0.85 16.62 -31.80
N TYR A 191 -0.05 16.32 -30.78
CA TYR A 191 1.16 17.08 -30.47
C TYR A 191 2.19 17.03 -31.59
N LEU A 192 2.36 15.85 -32.20
CA LEU A 192 3.26 15.64 -33.35
C LEU A 192 2.68 16.12 -34.69
N LEU A 193 1.50 16.73 -34.72
CA LEU A 193 0.79 17.15 -35.93
C LEU A 193 0.58 16.01 -36.95
N LEU A 194 0.46 14.78 -36.45
CA LEU A 194 0.22 13.58 -37.24
C LEU A 194 -1.29 13.35 -37.44
N PRO A 195 -1.70 12.61 -38.49
CA PRO A 195 -3.09 12.24 -38.68
C PRO A 195 -3.61 11.43 -37.48
N LEU A 196 -4.83 11.74 -37.03
CA LEU A 196 -5.52 11.07 -35.93
C LEU A 196 -5.94 9.66 -36.35
N ARG A 197 -5.05 8.70 -36.13
CA ARG A 197 -5.26 7.27 -36.40
C ARG A 197 -4.87 6.47 -35.16
N LEU A 198 -5.57 5.38 -34.91
CA LEU A 198 -5.20 4.45 -33.84
C LEU A 198 -4.31 3.37 -34.45
N THR A 199 -3.08 3.21 -33.97
CA THR A 199 -2.19 2.14 -34.41
C THR A 199 -1.93 1.14 -33.30
N TRP A 200 -1.28 1.55 -32.22
CA TRP A 200 -0.93 0.63 -31.13
C TRP A 200 -2.08 0.50 -30.14
N SER A 201 -2.81 1.60 -29.88
CA SER A 201 -4.00 1.57 -29.04
C SER A 201 -5.13 0.79 -29.68
N ALA A 202 -5.19 0.69 -31.02
CA ALA A 202 -6.17 -0.16 -31.71
C ALA A 202 -6.06 -1.64 -31.31
N VAL A 203 -4.84 -2.15 -31.15
CA VAL A 203 -4.58 -3.51 -30.68
C VAL A 203 -5.09 -3.67 -29.24
N VAL A 204 -4.77 -2.72 -28.36
CA VAL A 204 -5.26 -2.72 -26.97
C VAL A 204 -6.79 -2.68 -26.93
N CYS A 205 -7.41 -1.78 -27.70
CA CYS A 205 -8.87 -1.65 -27.81
C CYS A 205 -9.52 -2.94 -28.31
N SER A 206 -8.93 -3.65 -29.26
CA SER A 206 -9.49 -4.93 -29.74
C SER A 206 -9.48 -6.00 -28.65
N VAL A 207 -8.37 -6.18 -27.95
CA VAL A 207 -8.22 -7.20 -26.89
C VAL A 207 -9.13 -6.86 -25.71
N CYS A 208 -9.08 -5.61 -25.23
CA CYS A 208 -9.96 -5.14 -24.16
C CYS A 208 -11.43 -5.21 -24.58
N GLY A 209 -11.77 -4.93 -25.84
CA GLY A 209 -13.13 -5.01 -26.36
C GLY A 209 -13.69 -6.43 -26.27
N VAL A 210 -12.92 -7.44 -26.71
CA VAL A 210 -13.30 -8.86 -26.59
C VAL A 210 -13.54 -9.23 -25.12
N ILE A 211 -12.63 -8.82 -24.22
CA ILE A 211 -12.75 -9.09 -22.79
C ILE A 211 -14.00 -8.39 -22.21
N VAL A 212 -14.23 -7.11 -22.51
CA VAL A 212 -15.39 -6.35 -22.04
C VAL A 212 -16.69 -7.00 -22.52
N ILE A 213 -16.79 -7.40 -23.79
CA ILE A 213 -17.97 -8.11 -24.33
C ILE A 213 -18.19 -9.44 -23.61
N SER A 214 -17.13 -10.22 -23.37
CA SER A 214 -17.25 -11.47 -22.60
C SER A 214 -17.70 -11.24 -21.15
N LEU A 215 -17.20 -10.20 -20.49
CA LEU A 215 -17.62 -9.85 -19.13
C LEU A 215 -19.07 -9.38 -19.08
N ILE A 216 -19.51 -8.56 -20.04
CA ILE A 216 -20.90 -8.11 -20.16
C ILE A 216 -21.84 -9.31 -20.38
N THR A 217 -21.48 -10.24 -21.27
CA THR A 217 -22.30 -11.44 -21.51
C THR A 217 -22.41 -12.32 -20.26
N ILE A 218 -21.32 -12.52 -19.52
CA ILE A 218 -21.35 -13.23 -18.23
C ILE A 218 -22.24 -12.51 -17.20
N LEU A 219 -22.13 -11.18 -17.11
CA LEU A 219 -22.92 -10.35 -16.19
C LEU A 219 -24.42 -10.39 -16.51
N SER A 220 -24.78 -10.41 -17.79
CA SER A 220 -26.17 -10.45 -18.27
C SER A 220 -26.88 -11.78 -17.98
N ARG A 221 -26.13 -12.89 -17.85
CA ARG A 221 -26.69 -14.23 -17.64
C ARG A 221 -26.52 -14.68 -16.19
N ALA A 222 -27.62 -14.72 -15.44
CA ALA A 222 -27.62 -15.12 -14.02
C ALA A 222 -26.97 -16.49 -13.74
N ARG A 223 -27.16 -17.47 -14.65
CA ARG A 223 -26.54 -18.81 -14.52
C ARG A 223 -25.00 -18.74 -14.59
N LEU A 224 -24.45 -17.98 -15.55
CA LEU A 224 -23.01 -17.82 -15.72
C LEU A 224 -22.40 -17.01 -14.57
N ARG A 225 -23.05 -15.90 -14.18
CA ARG A 225 -22.64 -15.12 -13.01
C ARG A 225 -22.55 -15.97 -11.74
N ASN A 226 -23.54 -16.83 -11.50
CA ASN A 226 -23.56 -17.72 -10.32
C ASN A 226 -22.53 -18.86 -10.41
N ALA A 227 -22.17 -19.31 -11.61
CA ALA A 227 -21.10 -20.30 -11.81
C ALA A 227 -19.72 -19.69 -11.55
N VAL A 228 -19.46 -18.49 -12.07
CA VAL A 228 -18.20 -17.76 -11.84
C VAL A 228 -18.04 -17.42 -10.35
N ARG A 229 -19.10 -16.92 -9.70
CA ARG A 229 -19.07 -16.61 -8.27
C ARG A 229 -18.77 -17.84 -7.40
N ARG A 230 -19.29 -19.01 -7.77
CA ARG A 230 -19.01 -20.28 -7.08
C ARG A 230 -17.59 -20.81 -7.30
N ARG A 231 -16.93 -20.48 -8.40
CA ARG A 231 -15.56 -20.93 -8.66
C ARG A 231 -14.50 -19.97 -8.14
N MET A 232 -14.83 -18.68 -8.06
CA MET A 232 -13.92 -17.63 -7.59
C MET A 232 -14.12 -17.31 -6.10
N HIS A 233 -14.42 -18.31 -5.26
CA HIS A 233 -14.54 -18.12 -3.81
C HIS A 233 -13.20 -17.64 -3.21
N PHE A 234 -13.09 -16.32 -3.10
CA PHE A 234 -12.48 -15.57 -2.01
C PHE A 234 -13.59 -14.74 -1.35
#